data_AF-A0A0A3IWZ3-F1
#
_entry.id   AF-A0A0A3IWZ3-F1
#
_cell.length_a   1.000
_cell.length_b   1.000
_cell.length_c   1.000
_cell.angle_alpha   90.00
_cell.angle_beta   90.00
_cell.angle_gamma   90.00
#
_symmetry.space_group_name_H-M   'P 1'
#
loop_
_entity.id
_entity.type
_entity.pdbx_description
1 polymer ?
#
loop_
_entity_poly.entity_id
_entity_poly.type
_entity_poly.pdbx_seq_one_letter_code
_entity_poly.pdbx_strand_id
1 'polypeptide(L)'
;MNNNSYNIVVHIVNLILLGAIGFIAFFSVVNISPPIQDPISDMFSFGFLVFLLVMWTVNYWFQFKKKKWILPMAGTVFYIAIALFVGGVVMPFLRDIIEAQLLLH
;
A
#
# COMPACT_ATOMS: atom_id res chain seq x y z
N MET A 1 -19.46 -5.59 23.65
CA MET A 1 -18.38 -4.59 23.77
C MET A 1 -19.01 -3.23 23.93
N ASN A 2 -18.62 -2.45 24.94
CA ASN A 2 -19.10 -1.07 25.12
C ASN A 2 -18.73 -0.23 23.88
N ASN A 3 -19.61 0.67 23.43
CA ASN A 3 -19.35 1.58 22.31
C ASN A 3 -18.04 2.38 22.48
N ASN A 4 -17.68 2.73 23.71
CA ASN A 4 -16.41 3.40 23.99
C ASN A 4 -15.21 2.48 23.76
N SER A 5 -15.26 1.24 24.26
CA SER A 5 -14.20 0.25 24.03
C SER A 5 -14.04 -0.08 22.55
N TYR A 6 -15.15 -0.15 21.80
CA TYR A 6 -15.15 -0.31 20.35
C TYR A 6 -14.37 0.82 19.66
N ASN A 7 -14.72 2.08 19.94
CA ASN A 7 -14.10 3.21 19.25
C ASN A 7 -12.59 3.29 19.54
N ILE A 8 -12.18 3.07 20.79
CA ILE A 8 -10.77 3.05 21.19
C ILE A 8 -9.97 2.03 20.37
N VAL A 9 -10.48 0.81 20.24
CA VAL A 9 -9.78 -0.23 19.47
C VAL A 9 -9.72 0.13 17.97
N VAL A 10 -10.76 0.77 17.40
CA VAL A 10 -10.72 1.22 15.99
C VAL A 10 -9.59 2.23 15.81
N HIS A 11 -9.51 3.22 16.70
CA HIS A 11 -8.51 4.28 16.63
C HIS A 11 -7.09 3.72 16.76
N ILE A 12 -6.84 2.85 17.74
CA ILE A 12 -5.52 2.24 17.96
C ILE A 12 -5.07 1.45 16.73
N VAL A 13 -5.96 0.63 16.17
CA VAL A 13 -5.62 -0.19 15.01
C VAL A 13 -5.34 0.67 13.77
N ASN A 14 -6.14 1.72 13.53
CA ASN A 14 -5.89 2.61 12.40
C ASN A 14 -4.64 3.46 12.59
N LEU A 15 -4.28 3.83 13.82
CA LEU A 15 -3.01 4.48 14.13
C LEU A 15 -1.82 3.57 13.82
N ILE A 16 -1.88 2.28 14.19
CA ILE A 16 -0.84 1.30 13.87
C ILE A 16 -0.70 1.15 12.34
N LEU A 17 -1.82 1.01 11.62
CA LEU A 17 -1.83 0.94 10.16
C LEU A 17 -1.24 2.20 9.52
N LEU A 18 -1.57 3.39 10.04
CA LEU A 18 -1.02 4.64 9.55
C LEU A 18 0.48 4.73 9.81
N GLY A 19 0.93 4.26 10.98
CA GLY A 19 2.35 4.15 11.30
C GLY A 19 3.10 3.22 10.33
N ALA A 20 2.50 2.09 9.95
CA ALA A 20 3.07 1.18 8.95
C ALA A 20 3.16 1.82 7.56
N ILE A 21 2.12 2.54 7.13
CA ILE A 21 2.14 3.30 5.86
C ILE A 21 3.25 4.37 5.91
N GLY A 22 3.37 5.10 7.01
CA GLY A 22 4.42 6.11 7.21
C GLY A 22 5.83 5.50 7.21
N PHE A 23 5.99 4.31 7.79
CA PHE A 23 7.25 3.57 7.75
C PHE A 23 7.62 3.17 6.32
N ILE A 24 6.69 2.58 5.56
CA ILE A 24 6.91 2.26 4.14
C ILE A 24 7.29 3.51 3.36
N ALA A 25 6.54 4.61 3.53
CA ALA A 25 6.82 5.88 2.87
C ALA A 25 8.23 6.40 3.17
N PHE A 26 8.67 6.32 4.43
CA PHE A 26 10.01 6.74 4.83
C PHE A 26 11.09 5.94 4.09
N PHE A 27 10.98 4.60 4.06
CA PHE A 27 11.95 3.76 3.35
C PHE A 27 11.90 3.91 1.83
N SER A 28 10.73 4.22 1.25
CA SER A 28 10.60 4.52 -0.18
C SER A 28 11.34 5.81 -0.57
N VAL A 29 11.47 6.79 0.33
CA VAL A 29 12.17 8.06 0.06
C VAL A 29 13.66 8.00 0.41
N VAL A 30 14.06 7.20 1.40
CA VAL A 30 15.45 7.15 1.92
C VAL A 30 16.30 6.10 1.18
N ASN A 31 15.99 5.82 -0.09
CA ASN A 31 16.64 4.75 -0.84
C ASN A 31 18.18 4.93 -0.92
N ILE A 32 18.94 3.91 -0.51
CA ILE A 32 20.40 3.94 -0.27
C ILE A 32 21.21 3.40 -1.48
N SER A 33 20.55 3.16 -2.61
CA SER A 33 21.15 2.50 -3.79
C SER A 33 21.49 3.52 -4.88
N PRO A 34 22.58 3.34 -5.65
CA PRO A 34 23.00 4.28 -6.70
C PRO A 34 21.89 4.51 -7.74
N PRO A 35 21.79 5.72 -8.30
CA PRO A 35 20.61 6.18 -9.02
C PRO A 35 20.58 5.54 -10.41
N ILE A 36 19.95 4.39 -10.53
CA ILE A 36 19.22 4.06 -11.76
C ILE A 36 17.85 4.69 -11.54
N GLN A 37 17.76 6.00 -11.75
CA GLN A 37 16.51 6.75 -11.68
C GLN A 37 15.63 6.26 -12.82
N ASP A 38 14.81 5.26 -12.54
CA ASP A 38 13.79 4.77 -13.45
C ASP A 38 12.50 5.54 -13.10
N PRO A 39 12.16 6.62 -13.86
CA PRO A 39 11.07 7.53 -13.49
C PRO A 39 9.71 6.83 -13.37
N ILE A 40 9.56 5.66 -14.00
CA ILE A 40 8.38 4.80 -13.88
C ILE A 40 8.25 4.22 -12.46
N SER A 41 9.37 3.80 -11.86
CA SER A 41 9.42 3.21 -10.51
C SER A 41 9.08 4.24 -9.43
N ASP A 42 9.58 5.46 -9.56
CA ASP A 42 9.31 6.56 -8.62
C ASP A 42 7.84 6.99 -8.68
N MET A 43 7.29 7.13 -9.89
CA MET A 43 5.89 7.50 -10.09
C MET A 43 4.93 6.41 -9.58
N PHE A 44 5.29 5.14 -9.75
CA PHE A 44 4.55 4.01 -9.20
C PHE A 44 4.59 3.97 -7.67
N SER A 45 5.76 4.19 -7.08
CA SER A 45 5.93 4.23 -5.61
C SER A 45 5.11 5.35 -4.97
N PHE A 46 5.11 6.55 -5.58
CA PHE A 46 4.28 7.66 -5.12
C PHE A 46 2.78 7.34 -5.27
N GLY A 47 2.37 6.81 -6.43
CA GLY A 47 0.98 6.39 -6.66
C GLY A 47 0.50 5.33 -5.67
N PHE A 48 1.38 4.38 -5.33
CA PHE A 48 1.11 3.34 -4.33
C PHE A 48 0.89 3.93 -2.94
N LEU A 49 1.70 4.90 -2.50
CA LEU A 49 1.54 5.57 -1.22
C LEU A 49 0.24 6.38 -1.12
N VAL A 50 -0.09 7.15 -2.17
CA VAL A 50 -1.36 7.90 -2.23
C VAL A 50 -2.53 6.93 -2.15
N PHE A 51 -2.46 5.82 -2.89
CA PHE A 51 -3.50 4.81 -2.87
C PHE A 51 -3.67 4.18 -1.48
N LEU A 52 -2.59 3.81 -0.80
CA LEU A 52 -2.63 3.25 0.56
C LEU A 52 -3.30 4.21 1.55
N LEU A 53 -3.02 5.51 1.46
CA LEU A 53 -3.66 6.55 2.29
C LEU A 53 -5.16 6.67 2.02
N VAL A 54 -5.58 6.63 0.76
CA VAL A 54 -7.00 6.67 0.37
C VAL A 54 -7.72 5.44 0.93
N MET A 55 -7.17 4.24 0.72
CA MET A 55 -7.77 3.01 1.24
C MET A 55 -7.83 2.99 2.75
N TRP A 56 -6.78 3.44 3.44
CA TRP A 56 -6.79 3.58 4.89
C TRP A 56 -7.91 4.51 5.37
N THR A 57 -8.10 5.65 4.70
CA THR A 57 -9.15 6.62 5.05
C THR A 57 -10.55 6.01 4.86
N VAL A 58 -10.79 5.34 3.74
CA VAL A 58 -12.07 4.66 3.46
C VAL A 58 -12.32 3.53 4.46
N ASN A 59 -11.29 2.75 4.78
CA ASN A 59 -11.34 1.65 5.74
C ASN A 59 -11.76 2.15 7.13
N TYR A 60 -11.10 3.20 7.61
CA TYR A 60 -11.38 3.82 8.90
C TYR A 60 -12.80 4.40 8.96
N TRP A 61 -13.23 5.10 7.90
CA TRP A 61 -14.59 5.64 7.79
C TRP A 61 -15.66 4.53 7.87
N PHE A 62 -15.45 3.41 7.15
CA PHE A 62 -16.37 2.28 7.17
C PHE A 62 -16.44 1.61 8.55
N GLN A 63 -15.31 1.44 9.23
CA GLN A 63 -15.27 0.87 10.58
C GLN A 63 -16.02 1.75 11.59
N PHE A 64 -15.98 3.07 11.45
CA PHE A 64 -16.69 4.00 12.32
C PHE A 64 -18.21 4.03 12.04
N LYS A 65 -18.61 4.03 10.76
CA LYS A 65 -20.03 4.14 10.35
C LYS A 65 -20.82 2.83 10.43
N LYS A 66 -20.24 1.71 10.00
CA LYS A 66 -20.96 0.43 9.81
C LYS A 66 -20.72 -0.57 10.93
N LYS A 67 -19.82 -0.26 11.86
CA LYS A 67 -19.39 -1.12 12.96
C LYS A 67 -18.87 -2.52 12.56
N LYS A 68 -18.52 -2.72 11.28
CA LYS A 68 -18.00 -3.99 10.74
C LYS A 68 -16.50 -3.85 10.49
N TRP A 69 -15.69 -4.65 11.20
CA TRP A 69 -14.23 -4.53 11.21
C TRP A 69 -13.52 -5.54 10.32
N ILE A 70 -14.10 -6.73 10.20
CA ILE A 70 -13.51 -7.86 9.47
C ILE A 70 -13.51 -7.60 7.98
N LEU A 71 -14.61 -7.06 7.43
CA LEU A 71 -14.74 -6.77 6.00
C LEU A 71 -13.69 -5.74 5.52
N PRO A 72 -13.50 -4.61 6.22
CA PRO A 72 -12.53 -3.60 5.79
C PRO A 72 -11.07 -4.04 6.03
N MET A 73 -10.79 -4.75 7.13
CA MET A 73 -9.46 -5.35 7.36
C MET A 73 -9.08 -6.39 6.31
N ALA A 74 -10.00 -7.32 5.98
CA ALA A 74 -9.76 -8.34 4.96
C ALA A 74 -9.50 -7.69 3.61
N GLY A 75 -10.24 -6.63 3.25
CA GLY A 75 -9.99 -5.86 2.04
C GLY A 75 -8.62 -5.19 2.03
N THR A 76 -8.18 -4.63 3.16
CA THR A 76 -6.87 -3.97 3.27
C THR A 76 -5.71 -4.96 3.16
N VAL A 77 -5.80 -6.12 3.84
CA VAL A 77 -4.78 -7.18 3.77
C VAL A 77 -4.73 -7.82 2.38
N PHE A 78 -5.88 -8.15 1.81
CA PHE A 78 -5.98 -8.69 0.46
C PHE A 78 -5.42 -7.71 -0.58
N TYR A 79 -5.66 -6.41 -0.39
CA TYR A 79 -5.12 -5.38 -1.26
C TYR A 79 -3.60 -5.26 -1.14
N ILE A 80 -3.04 -5.20 0.07
CA ILE A 80 -1.58 -5.18 0.28
C ILE A 80 -0.93 -6.39 -0.40
N ALA A 81 -1.54 -7.57 -0.30
CA ALA A 81 -1.07 -8.77 -0.97
C ALA A 81 -1.07 -8.63 -2.51
N ILE A 82 -2.14 -8.10 -3.10
CA ILE A 82 -2.21 -7.82 -4.54
C ILE A 82 -1.14 -6.80 -4.95
N ALA A 83 -0.97 -5.72 -4.20
CA ALA A 83 -0.02 -4.68 -4.56
C ALA A 83 1.44 -5.16 -4.48
N LEU A 84 1.79 -5.95 -3.45
CA LEU A 84 3.09 -6.60 -3.35
C LEU A 84 3.30 -7.60 -4.50
N PHE A 85 2.26 -8.35 -4.88
CA PHE A 85 2.32 -9.25 -6.03
C PHE A 85 2.54 -8.50 -7.35
N VAL A 86 1.80 -7.41 -7.58
CA VAL A 86 1.95 -6.60 -8.81
C VAL A 86 3.31 -5.92 -8.86
N GLY A 87 3.72 -5.25 -7.78
CA GLY A 87 5.00 -4.54 -7.72
C GLY A 87 6.21 -5.47 -7.72
N GLY A 88 6.13 -6.61 -7.04
CA GLY A 88 7.24 -7.55 -6.87
C GLY A 88 7.35 -8.64 -7.94
N VAL A 89 6.25 -8.98 -8.64
CA VAL A 89 6.23 -10.06 -9.63
C VAL A 89 5.84 -9.57 -11.01
N VAL A 90 4.71 -8.85 -11.12
CA VAL A 90 4.17 -8.47 -12.44
C VAL A 90 5.00 -7.38 -13.12
N MET A 91 5.36 -6.32 -12.39
CA MET A 91 6.15 -5.19 -12.92
C MET A 91 7.54 -5.63 -13.41
N PRO A 92 8.34 -6.41 -12.65
CA PRO A 92 9.62 -6.94 -13.13
C PRO A 92 9.44 -7.83 -14.36
N PHE A 93 8.45 -8.73 -14.34
CA PHE A 93 8.18 -9.62 -15.46
C PHE A 93 7.84 -8.87 -16.77
N LEU A 94 7.03 -7.80 -16.67
CA LEU A 94 6.71 -6.95 -17.82
C LEU A 94 7.95 -6.18 -18.31
N ARG A 95 8.80 -5.71 -17.41
CA ARG A 95 10.06 -5.03 -17.75
C ARG A 95 10.99 -5.95 -18.53
N ASP A 96 11.15 -7.20 -18.08
CA ASP A 96 11.97 -8.21 -18.74
C ASP A 96 11.47 -8.49 -20.18
N ILE A 97 10.15 -8.58 -20.38
CA ILE A 97 9.56 -8.77 -21.71
C ILE A 97 9.84 -7.58 -22.62
N ILE A 98 9.64 -6.35 -22.12
CA ILE A 98 9.86 -5.13 -22.90
C ILE A 98 11.33 -4.98 -23.29
N GLU A 99 12.26 -5.21 -22.35
CA GLU A 99 13.70 -5.19 -22.62
C GLU A 99 14.10 -6.27 -23.64
N ALA A 100 13.57 -7.48 -23.53
CA ALA A 100 13.81 -8.56 -24.48
C ALA A 100 13.31 -8.24 -25.90
N GLN A 101 12.18 -7.52 -26.02
CA GLN A 101 11.65 -7.06 -27.31
C GLN A 101 12.51 -5.93 -27.92
N LEU A 102 13.04 -5.03 -27.09
CA LEU A 102 13.91 -3.92 -27.52
C LEU A 102 15.29 -4.37 -28.02
N LEU A 103 15.80 -5.50 -27.54
CA LEU A 103 17.09 -6.08 -27.97
C LEU A 103 17.01 -6.87 -29.29
N LEU A 104 15.81 -7.17 -29.79
CA LEU A 104 15.57 -7.92 -31.03
C LEU A 104 15.30 -7.02 -32.26
N HIS A 105 15.32 -5.70 -32.08
CA HIS A 105 15.18 -4.67 -33.12
C HIS A 105 16.43 -3.79 -33.18
#